data_AF-A0A6L4ZCB1-F1
#
_entry.id   AF-A0A6L4ZCB1-F1
#
_cell.length_a   1.000
_cell.length_b   1.000
_cell.length_c   1.000
_cell.angle_alpha   90.00
_cell.angle_beta   90.00
_cell.angle_gamma   90.00
#
_symmetry.space_group_name_H-M   'P 1'
#
loop_
_entity.id
_entity.type
_entity.pdbx_description
1 polymer ?
#
loop_
_entity_poly.entity_id
_entity_poly.type
_entity_poly.pdbx_seq_one_letter_code
_entity_poly.pdbx_strand_id
1 'polypeptide(L)'
;MSKQTQQTVPRIEYLQVKNYRALKNLELKKITPLTVFLGPNGSGKSTIFDVFAFLSDCFSIGLRKAWDKRGRFKELRTRGEQDPIVIELRYRQKPYSGGGKQKDSGQRLITYHIAIDEDLKGPYVAEEWLQWQRFKNLKELGRRPFRFLNFNQGKGYVISGGFSEHFPDKTDASINEILDSREMLAVNTLGQFAKHPYVSGLRRFITSWYLSYLTADSARSPAEAGPQEQLSTTGNNLANVIQYLKEQHPERLKEIEQILSKRIPHLKSVESDLMPDGRLLLQIKDAPFEKPIQAKFASDGTLKMLAYLTVLYDPSPPQLI
;
A
#
# COMPACT_ATOMS: atom_id res chain seq x y z
N MET A 1 -22.57 -21.31 -4.22
CA MET A 1 -21.13 -21.12 -3.92
C MET A 1 -20.46 -20.50 -5.14
N SER A 2 -20.51 -19.18 -5.26
CA SER A 2 -19.76 -18.46 -6.29
C SER A 2 -18.27 -18.58 -5.96
N LYS A 3 -17.50 -19.20 -6.86
CA LYS A 3 -16.04 -19.13 -6.80
C LYS A 3 -15.65 -17.67 -7.00
N GLN A 4 -15.46 -16.93 -5.89
CA GLN A 4 -14.74 -15.67 -5.93
C GLN A 4 -13.41 -15.98 -6.60
N THR A 5 -13.21 -15.40 -7.79
CA THR A 5 -11.95 -15.44 -8.51
C THR A 5 -10.91 -14.90 -7.55
N GLN A 6 -10.04 -15.75 -7.00
CA GLN A 6 -8.94 -15.33 -6.14
C GLN A 6 -8.07 -14.36 -6.95
N GLN A 7 -8.34 -13.06 -6.80
CA GLN A 7 -7.49 -12.00 -7.30
C GLN A 7 -6.16 -12.18 -6.59
N THR A 8 -5.12 -12.57 -7.32
CA THR A 8 -3.81 -12.72 -6.71
C THR A 8 -3.27 -11.32 -6.43
N VAL A 9 -3.18 -11.00 -5.15
CA VAL A 9 -2.64 -9.74 -4.62
C VAL A 9 -1.22 -9.52 -5.17
N PRO A 10 -0.86 -8.31 -5.64
CA PRO A 10 0.51 -8.00 -6.04
C PRO A 10 1.49 -8.20 -4.88
N ARG A 11 2.72 -8.61 -5.17
CA ARG A 11 3.70 -8.97 -4.12
C ARG A 11 5.02 -8.28 -4.35
N ILE A 12 5.54 -7.62 -3.33
CA ILE A 12 6.87 -7.02 -3.35
C ILE A 12 7.91 -8.14 -3.17
N GLU A 13 8.89 -8.21 -4.05
CA GLU A 13 9.99 -9.21 -4.00
C GLU A 13 11.35 -8.57 -3.72
N TYR A 14 11.46 -7.25 -3.93
CA TYR A 14 12.72 -6.51 -3.80
C TYR A 14 12.47 -5.03 -3.49
N LEU A 15 13.34 -4.47 -2.65
CA LEU A 15 13.41 -3.03 -2.38
C LEU A 15 14.89 -2.59 -2.36
N GLN A 16 15.22 -1.57 -3.14
CA GLN A 16 16.45 -0.79 -2.98
C GLN A 16 16.08 0.61 -2.51
N VAL A 17 16.82 1.14 -1.55
CA VAL A 17 16.70 2.53 -1.10
C VAL A 17 18.09 3.14 -1.03
N LYS A 18 18.27 4.34 -1.59
CA LYS A 18 19.49 5.12 -1.44
C LYS A 18 19.19 6.52 -0.93
N ASN A 19 20.11 7.02 -0.12
CA ASN A 19 20.13 8.37 0.40
C ASN A 19 18.86 8.80 1.16
N TYR A 20 18.15 7.88 1.80
CA TYR A 20 16.91 8.16 2.54
C TYR A 20 17.13 8.11 4.05
N ARG A 21 17.10 9.27 4.73
CA ARG A 21 17.31 9.37 6.19
C ARG A 21 18.56 8.58 6.63
N ALA A 22 18.42 7.63 7.54
CA ALA A 22 19.52 6.77 8.01
C ALA A 22 19.99 5.71 6.98
N LEU A 23 19.27 5.54 5.86
CA LEU A 23 19.54 4.52 4.85
C LEU A 23 20.35 5.11 3.68
N LYS A 24 21.68 5.08 3.80
CA LYS A 24 22.58 5.48 2.69
C LYS A 24 22.43 4.55 1.48
N ASN A 25 22.47 3.24 1.71
CA ASN A 25 22.30 2.23 0.67
C ASN A 25 21.74 0.94 1.28
N LEU A 26 20.42 0.74 1.16
CA LEU A 26 19.71 -0.45 1.62
C LEU A 26 19.30 -1.29 0.42
N GLU A 27 19.57 -2.60 0.49
CA GLU A 27 19.08 -3.58 -0.48
C GLU A 27 18.40 -4.74 0.25
N LEU A 28 17.11 -4.92 0.02
CA LEU A 28 16.32 -6.05 0.52
C LEU A 28 15.98 -6.99 -0.63
N LYS A 29 16.60 -8.18 -0.60
CA LYS A 29 16.37 -9.24 -1.60
C LYS A 29 15.36 -10.25 -1.05
N LYS A 30 14.52 -10.79 -1.94
CA LYS A 30 13.60 -11.91 -1.64
C LYS A 30 12.61 -11.58 -0.51
N ILE A 31 11.97 -10.42 -0.59
CA ILE A 31 10.87 -10.07 0.31
C ILE A 31 9.74 -11.11 0.13
N THR A 32 9.26 -11.67 1.24
CA THR A 32 8.19 -12.68 1.26
C THR A 32 6.86 -12.03 1.71
N PRO A 33 5.71 -12.67 1.44
CA PRO A 33 4.40 -12.13 1.84
C PRO A 33 4.28 -11.76 3.31
N LEU A 34 4.98 -12.49 4.19
CA LEU A 34 5.23 -12.10 5.57
C LEU A 34 6.73 -11.88 5.73
N THR A 35 7.13 -10.67 6.10
CA THR A 35 8.54 -10.30 6.35
C THR A 35 8.62 -9.57 7.68
N VAL A 36 9.51 -10.03 8.57
CA VAL A 36 9.69 -9.46 9.92
C VAL A 36 11.10 -8.89 10.04
N PHE A 37 11.20 -7.62 10.42
CA PHE A 37 12.48 -6.95 10.66
C PHE A 37 12.80 -6.89 12.15
N LEU A 38 13.91 -7.53 12.55
CA LEU A 38 14.40 -7.55 13.93
C LEU A 38 15.78 -6.89 14.00
N GLY A 39 16.06 -6.19 15.09
CA GLY A 39 17.37 -5.58 15.32
C GLY A 39 17.34 -4.54 16.45
N PRO A 40 18.51 -4.03 16.87
CA PRO A 40 18.63 -3.06 17.96
C PRO A 40 17.92 -1.72 17.70
N ASN A 41 17.62 -0.95 18.75
CA ASN A 41 17.11 0.41 18.59
C ASN A 41 18.08 1.27 17.77
N GLY A 42 17.55 2.14 16.91
CA GLY A 42 18.38 2.98 16.01
C GLY A 42 18.91 2.27 14.75
N SER A 43 18.67 0.97 14.55
CA SER A 43 19.16 0.23 13.38
C SER A 43 18.47 0.56 12.03
N GLY A 44 17.62 1.58 11.99
CA GLY A 44 16.92 2.00 10.76
C GLY A 44 15.61 1.26 10.43
N LYS A 45 15.12 0.35 11.28
CA LYS A 45 13.85 -0.39 11.04
C LYS A 45 12.67 0.55 10.76
N SER A 46 12.44 1.53 11.62
CA SER A 46 11.36 2.52 11.43
C SER A 46 11.54 3.34 10.16
N THR A 47 12.79 3.57 9.74
CA THR A 47 13.11 4.24 8.47
C THR A 47 12.69 3.40 7.27
N ILE A 48 12.83 2.06 7.34
CA ILE A 48 12.35 1.16 6.27
C ILE A 48 10.83 1.29 6.11
N PHE A 49 10.06 1.24 7.20
CA PHE A 49 8.60 1.42 7.14
C PHE A 49 8.22 2.81 6.63
N ASP A 50 8.97 3.85 7.02
CA ASP A 50 8.75 5.20 6.54
C ASP A 50 9.03 5.38 5.04
N VAL A 51 9.88 4.56 4.41
CA VAL A 51 10.03 4.54 2.94
C VAL A 51 8.71 4.15 2.27
N PHE A 52 8.03 3.11 2.78
CA PHE A 52 6.71 2.73 2.27
C PHE A 52 5.67 3.83 2.52
N ALA A 53 5.71 4.47 3.70
CA ALA A 53 4.85 5.60 4.03
C ALA A 53 5.09 6.81 3.11
N PHE A 54 6.35 7.10 2.81
CA PHE A 54 6.70 8.20 1.92
C PHE A 54 6.24 7.94 0.50
N LEU A 55 6.44 6.72 0.01
CA LEU A 55 5.99 6.34 -1.32
C LEU A 55 4.46 6.38 -1.43
N SER A 56 3.74 5.86 -0.42
CA SER A 56 2.27 5.94 -0.36
C SER A 56 1.77 7.39 -0.31
N ASP A 57 2.40 8.27 0.50
CA ASP A 57 2.07 9.69 0.56
C ASP A 57 2.32 10.39 -0.80
N CYS A 58 3.43 10.06 -1.49
CA CYS A 58 3.73 10.63 -2.81
C CYS A 58 2.63 10.32 -3.85
N PHE A 59 2.08 9.11 -3.81
CA PHE A 59 1.01 8.67 -4.70
C PHE A 59 -0.37 9.23 -4.29
N SER A 60 -0.63 9.34 -2.99
CA SER A 60 -1.95 9.70 -2.46
C SER A 60 -2.17 11.21 -2.37
N ILE A 61 -1.21 11.96 -1.81
CA ILE A 61 -1.34 13.40 -1.55
C ILE A 61 -0.36 14.26 -2.37
N GLY A 62 0.55 13.63 -3.12
CA GLY A 62 1.53 14.28 -3.99
C GLY A 62 2.89 14.52 -3.31
N LEU A 63 3.94 14.59 -4.13
CA LEU A 63 5.33 14.69 -3.69
C LEU A 63 5.59 15.87 -2.75
N ARG A 64 5.09 17.07 -3.09
CA ARG A 64 5.26 18.28 -2.27
C ARG A 64 4.79 18.09 -0.83
N LYS A 65 3.56 17.62 -0.66
CA LYS A 65 2.96 17.41 0.66
C LYS A 65 3.66 16.28 1.42
N ALA A 66 4.02 15.19 0.73
CA ALA A 66 4.76 14.08 1.31
C ALA A 66 6.15 14.49 1.82
N TRP A 67 6.81 15.40 1.09
CA TRP A 67 8.10 16.03 1.43
C TRP A 67 7.98 17.00 2.61
N ASP A 68 7.00 17.91 2.59
CA ASP A 68 6.78 18.88 3.69
C ASP A 68 6.45 18.18 5.01
N LYS A 69 5.58 17.14 4.98
CA LYS A 69 5.22 16.32 6.15
C LYS A 69 6.43 15.68 6.85
N ARG A 70 7.55 15.53 6.15
CA ARG A 70 8.77 14.88 6.63
C ARG A 70 9.93 15.82 6.93
N GLY A 71 9.68 17.14 6.97
CA GLY A 71 10.72 18.11 7.28
C GLY A 71 11.67 18.40 6.11
N ARG A 72 11.23 18.16 4.86
CA ARG A 72 11.98 18.45 3.61
C ARG A 72 13.29 17.66 3.51
N PHE A 73 14.16 17.90 2.51
CA PHE A 73 15.37 17.06 2.37
C PHE A 73 16.36 17.20 3.51
N LYS A 74 16.32 18.31 4.26
CA LYS A 74 17.12 18.46 5.47
C LYS A 74 16.99 17.25 6.39
N GLU A 75 15.77 16.71 6.51
CA GLU A 75 15.48 15.52 7.31
C GLU A 75 15.27 14.25 6.45
N LEU A 76 14.94 14.37 5.17
CA LEU A 76 14.59 13.25 4.29
C LEU A 76 15.82 12.64 3.59
N ARG A 77 16.83 13.44 3.23
CA ARG A 77 18.08 12.96 2.62
C ARG A 77 19.06 12.49 3.69
N THR A 78 19.82 11.43 3.39
CA THR A 78 20.95 11.01 4.23
C THR A 78 21.94 12.15 4.41
N ARG A 79 22.33 12.39 5.68
CA ARG A 79 23.24 13.48 6.04
C ARG A 79 24.57 13.34 5.31
N GLY A 80 25.02 14.44 4.70
CA GLY A 80 26.27 14.50 3.95
C GLY A 80 26.16 14.06 2.49
N GLU A 81 25.03 13.51 2.06
CA GLU A 81 24.80 13.17 0.66
C GLU A 81 24.22 14.37 -0.10
N GLN A 82 24.56 14.48 -1.38
CA GLN A 82 23.97 15.45 -2.32
C GLN A 82 23.18 14.79 -3.45
N ASP A 83 23.37 13.48 -3.62
CA ASP A 83 22.70 12.71 -4.65
C ASP A 83 21.19 12.61 -4.38
N PRO A 84 20.38 12.38 -5.43
CA PRO A 84 18.96 12.11 -5.30
C PRO A 84 18.66 10.94 -4.36
N ILE A 85 17.47 10.99 -3.80
CA ILE A 85 16.88 9.90 -3.04
C ILE A 85 16.30 8.91 -4.04
N VAL A 86 16.73 7.65 -3.96
CA VAL A 86 16.33 6.62 -4.92
C VAL A 86 15.54 5.53 -4.21
N ILE A 87 14.37 5.18 -4.75
CA ILE A 87 13.58 4.03 -4.34
C ILE A 87 13.35 3.16 -5.57
N GLU A 88 13.82 1.91 -5.53
CA GLU A 88 13.52 0.90 -6.53
C GLU A 88 12.71 -0.23 -5.90
N LEU A 89 11.54 -0.50 -6.45
CA LEU A 89 10.62 -1.54 -5.99
C LEU A 89 10.47 -2.59 -7.10
N ARG A 90 10.64 -3.88 -6.79
CA ARG A 90 10.22 -4.94 -7.71
C ARG A 90 9.05 -5.69 -7.13
N TYR A 91 8.01 -5.79 -7.91
CA TYR A 91 6.79 -6.44 -7.49
C TYR A 91 6.20 -7.29 -8.61
N ARG A 92 5.54 -8.36 -8.21
CA ARG A 92 4.90 -9.33 -9.09
C ARG A 92 3.41 -9.08 -9.13
N GLN A 93 2.86 -8.93 -10.33
CA GLN A 93 1.43 -8.71 -10.55
C GLN A 93 0.93 -9.64 -11.67
N LYS A 94 -0.33 -10.13 -11.58
CA LYS A 94 -0.96 -10.80 -12.72
C LYS A 94 -1.21 -9.80 -13.86
N PRO A 95 -1.10 -10.24 -15.13
CA PRO A 95 -1.48 -9.41 -16.25
C PRO A 95 -2.93 -8.95 -16.11
N TYR A 96 -3.19 -7.71 -16.52
CA TYR A 96 -4.55 -7.19 -16.55
C TYR A 96 -5.35 -7.92 -17.62
N SER A 97 -6.29 -8.77 -17.19
CA SER A 97 -7.23 -9.46 -18.06
C SER A 97 -8.37 -8.50 -18.43
N GLY A 98 -8.11 -7.58 -19.35
CA GLY A 98 -9.13 -6.69 -19.90
C GLY A 98 -10.05 -7.47 -20.84
N GLY A 99 -11.16 -8.00 -20.32
CA GLY A 99 -12.36 -8.45 -21.07
C GLY A 99 -12.22 -9.58 -22.11
N GLY A 100 -11.02 -9.90 -22.58
CA GLY A 100 -10.74 -10.98 -23.53
C GLY A 100 -10.40 -12.28 -22.82
N LYS A 101 -10.78 -13.41 -23.43
CA LYS A 101 -10.29 -14.75 -23.05
C LYS A 101 -8.78 -14.83 -23.29
N GLN A 102 -7.98 -14.36 -22.34
CA GLN A 102 -6.52 -14.37 -22.44
C GLN A 102 -5.94 -15.52 -21.61
N LYS A 103 -5.08 -16.31 -22.27
CA LYS A 103 -4.49 -17.57 -21.78
C LYS A 103 -3.14 -17.35 -21.06
N ASP A 104 -2.74 -16.11 -20.80
CA ASP A 104 -1.50 -15.80 -20.09
C ASP A 104 -1.67 -15.98 -18.57
N SER A 105 -1.20 -17.10 -18.05
CA SER A 105 -1.19 -17.42 -16.62
C SER A 105 0.06 -16.88 -15.90
N GLY A 106 0.99 -16.26 -16.63
CA GLY A 106 2.28 -15.81 -16.12
C GLY A 106 2.18 -14.50 -15.35
N GLN A 107 2.39 -14.54 -14.03
CA GLN A 107 2.64 -13.32 -13.24
C GLN A 107 3.91 -12.61 -13.73
N ARG A 108 3.83 -11.28 -13.95
CA ARG A 108 4.94 -10.48 -14.45
C ARG A 108 5.66 -9.75 -13.32
N LEU A 109 6.98 -9.78 -13.33
CA LEU A 109 7.82 -9.02 -12.41
C LEU A 109 8.14 -7.64 -13.03
N ILE A 110 7.69 -6.59 -12.36
CA ILE A 110 7.85 -5.20 -12.77
C ILE A 110 8.81 -4.52 -11.80
N THR A 111 9.75 -3.75 -12.34
CA THR A 111 10.59 -2.83 -11.57
C THR A 111 10.05 -1.42 -11.73
N TYR A 112 9.73 -0.80 -10.61
CA TYR A 112 9.49 0.63 -10.50
C TYR A 112 10.69 1.32 -9.89
N HIS A 113 11.07 2.45 -10.46
CA HIS A 113 12.13 3.28 -9.95
C HIS A 113 11.66 4.73 -9.91
N ILE A 114 11.98 5.40 -8.81
CA ILE A 114 11.81 6.82 -8.64
C ILE A 114 13.06 7.41 -7.98
N ALA A 115 13.59 8.48 -8.57
CA ALA A 115 14.63 9.33 -8.02
C ALA A 115 14.04 10.72 -7.75
N ILE A 116 14.20 11.20 -6.53
CA ILE A 116 13.63 12.47 -6.06
C ILE A 116 14.76 13.36 -5.59
N ASP A 117 14.68 14.63 -5.96
CA ASP A 117 15.66 15.65 -5.59
C ASP A 117 14.93 16.96 -5.24
N GLU A 118 15.66 17.98 -4.77
CA GLU A 118 15.14 19.31 -4.50
C GLU A 118 16.07 20.40 -5.02
N ASP A 119 15.50 21.55 -5.36
CA ASP A 119 16.24 22.78 -5.58
C ASP A 119 15.53 23.98 -4.91
N LEU A 120 15.89 25.21 -5.29
CA LEU A 120 15.28 26.43 -4.76
C LEU A 120 13.75 26.53 -4.96
N LYS A 121 13.18 25.86 -5.96
CA LYS A 121 11.72 25.77 -6.19
C LYS A 121 11.08 24.62 -5.39
N GLY A 122 11.88 23.77 -4.77
CA GLY A 122 11.51 22.62 -3.92
C GLY A 122 11.61 21.27 -4.62
N PRO A 123 10.91 20.21 -4.15
CA PRO A 123 11.11 18.85 -4.64
C PRO A 123 10.77 18.70 -6.12
N TYR A 124 11.36 17.68 -6.75
CA TYR A 124 11.02 17.23 -8.09
C TYR A 124 11.39 15.76 -8.29
N VAL A 125 10.74 15.14 -9.27
CA VAL A 125 11.05 13.79 -9.72
C VAL A 125 12.18 13.89 -10.74
N ALA A 126 13.41 13.59 -10.30
CA ALA A 126 14.60 13.61 -11.16
C ALA A 126 14.51 12.53 -12.24
N GLU A 127 14.14 11.30 -11.86
CA GLU A 127 13.91 10.19 -12.76
C GLU A 127 12.73 9.35 -12.28
N GLU A 128 11.94 8.85 -13.22
CA GLU A 128 10.90 7.86 -12.94
C GLU A 128 10.78 6.91 -14.12
N TRP A 129 10.87 5.61 -13.87
CA TRP A 129 10.68 4.63 -14.93
C TRP A 129 10.06 3.34 -14.43
N LEU A 130 9.37 2.68 -15.36
CA LEU A 130 8.87 1.32 -15.18
C LEU A 130 9.49 0.41 -16.21
N GLN A 131 9.89 -0.77 -15.76
CA GLN A 131 10.61 -1.74 -16.55
C GLN A 131 10.12 -3.16 -16.30
N TRP A 132 10.08 -3.96 -17.37
CA TRP A 132 9.87 -5.40 -17.26
C TRP A 132 11.17 -6.11 -16.91
N GLN A 133 11.09 -7.06 -15.96
CA GLN A 133 12.18 -8.01 -15.78
C GLN A 133 11.97 -9.20 -16.72
N ARG A 134 12.73 -9.24 -17.82
CA ARG A 134 12.67 -10.35 -18.79
C ARG A 134 13.26 -11.63 -18.18
N PHE A 135 12.65 -12.78 -18.46
CA PHE A 135 13.10 -14.09 -17.98
C PHE A 135 14.55 -14.41 -18.40
N LYS A 136 15.20 -15.28 -17.61
CA LYS A 136 16.65 -15.59 -17.63
C LYS A 136 17.24 -15.95 -19.00
N ASN A 137 16.46 -16.44 -19.96
CA ASN A 137 16.95 -16.98 -21.24
C ASN A 137 17.26 -15.92 -22.32
N LEU A 138 17.18 -14.61 -22.02
CA LEU A 138 17.47 -13.54 -22.98
C LEU A 138 18.80 -12.80 -22.73
N LYS A 139 19.54 -13.11 -21.65
CA LYS A 139 20.94 -12.65 -21.52
C LYS A 139 21.80 -13.18 -22.68
N GLU A 140 21.47 -14.37 -23.21
CA GLU A 140 22.11 -14.99 -24.36
C GLU A 140 21.79 -14.30 -25.71
N LEU A 141 20.73 -13.47 -25.76
CA LEU A 141 20.25 -12.79 -26.98
C LEU A 141 20.62 -11.29 -27.03
N GLY A 142 21.43 -10.79 -26.09
CA GLY A 142 21.96 -9.42 -26.10
C GLY A 142 20.92 -8.29 -25.97
N ARG A 143 19.66 -8.60 -25.60
CA ARG A 143 18.58 -7.59 -25.55
C ARG A 143 18.58 -6.84 -24.21
N ARG A 144 18.73 -5.52 -24.27
CA ARG A 144 18.68 -4.61 -23.10
C ARG A 144 17.31 -4.64 -22.39
N PRO A 145 17.28 -4.34 -21.07
CA PRO A 145 16.03 -4.18 -20.34
C PRO A 145 15.10 -3.14 -21.00
N PHE A 146 13.80 -3.41 -20.99
CA PHE A 146 12.82 -2.60 -21.73
C PHE A 146 11.97 -1.75 -20.77
N ARG A 147 12.14 -0.43 -20.84
CA ARG A 147 11.36 0.57 -20.09
C ARG A 147 10.12 0.96 -20.88
N PHE A 148 8.94 0.77 -20.28
CA PHE A 148 7.65 1.13 -20.89
C PHE A 148 7.06 2.43 -20.35
N LEU A 149 7.68 3.00 -19.31
CA LEU A 149 7.52 4.37 -18.86
C LEU A 149 8.91 4.88 -18.51
N ASN A 150 9.25 6.09 -18.96
CA ASN A 150 10.53 6.72 -18.64
C ASN A 150 10.40 8.24 -18.70
N PHE A 151 10.53 8.89 -17.56
CA PHE A 151 10.39 10.33 -17.36
C PHE A 151 11.61 10.87 -16.62
N ASN A 152 12.02 12.07 -17.01
CA ASN A 152 13.05 12.85 -16.34
C ASN A 152 12.51 14.28 -16.16
N GLN A 153 12.37 14.72 -14.92
CA GLN A 153 11.85 16.06 -14.57
C GLN A 153 10.53 16.42 -15.28
N GLY A 154 9.59 15.48 -15.32
CA GLY A 154 8.27 15.66 -15.92
C GLY A 154 8.20 15.51 -17.44
N LYS A 155 9.30 15.23 -18.13
CA LYS A 155 9.31 14.98 -19.58
C LYS A 155 9.72 13.55 -19.87
N GLY A 156 9.00 12.87 -20.75
CA GLY A 156 9.27 11.46 -20.99
C GLY A 156 8.38 10.83 -22.01
N TYR A 157 8.32 9.51 -21.95
CA TYR A 157 7.43 8.73 -22.78
C TYR A 157 6.74 7.62 -22.00
N VAL A 158 5.58 7.24 -22.51
CA VAL A 158 4.83 6.05 -22.10
C VAL A 158 4.44 5.26 -23.34
N ILE A 159 4.48 3.94 -23.22
CA ILE A 159 4.06 3.07 -24.32
C ILE A 159 2.58 2.73 -24.14
N SER A 160 1.79 3.05 -25.17
CA SER A 160 0.35 2.76 -25.18
C SER A 160 0.10 1.39 -25.76
N GLY A 161 -0.57 0.52 -25.01
CA GLY A 161 -0.90 -0.83 -25.47
C GLY A 161 -1.16 -1.79 -24.31
N GLY A 162 -2.26 -2.53 -24.40
CA GLY A 162 -2.42 -3.77 -23.65
C GLY A 162 -1.47 -4.78 -24.26
N PHE A 163 -0.21 -4.80 -23.78
CA PHE A 163 0.85 -5.62 -24.37
C PHE A 163 0.37 -7.05 -24.62
N SER A 164 0.30 -7.41 -25.90
CA SER A 164 0.14 -8.79 -26.39
C SER A 164 1.17 -9.68 -25.67
N GLU A 165 0.90 -10.98 -25.62
CA GLU A 165 1.77 -11.99 -24.97
C GLU A 165 3.20 -12.01 -25.55
N HIS A 166 3.41 -11.33 -26.68
CA HIS A 166 4.70 -11.10 -27.30
C HIS A 166 5.11 -9.65 -26.99
N PHE A 167 6.38 -9.48 -26.60
CA PHE A 167 7.10 -8.20 -26.49
C PHE A 167 6.51 -7.10 -27.38
N PRO A 168 6.51 -5.82 -26.92
CA PRO A 168 5.91 -4.71 -27.65
C PRO A 168 6.06 -4.90 -29.15
N ASP A 169 4.91 -5.17 -29.80
CA ASP A 169 4.91 -5.33 -31.24
C ASP A 169 5.41 -4.02 -31.84
N LYS A 170 5.98 -4.06 -33.05
CA LYS A 170 6.45 -2.86 -33.77
C LYS A 170 5.37 -1.75 -33.92
N THR A 171 4.14 -2.04 -33.54
CA THR A 171 2.95 -1.18 -33.54
C THR A 171 2.71 -0.43 -32.23
N ASP A 172 3.39 -0.74 -31.12
CA ASP A 172 3.21 -0.02 -29.87
C ASP A 172 3.86 1.37 -29.97
N ALA A 173 3.02 2.39 -30.15
CA ALA A 173 3.46 3.77 -30.25
C ALA A 173 4.00 4.26 -28.90
N SER A 174 5.26 4.67 -28.88
CA SER A 174 5.82 5.50 -27.82
C SER A 174 5.17 6.87 -27.90
N ILE A 175 4.42 7.25 -26.86
CA ILE A 175 3.81 8.56 -26.76
C ILE A 175 4.70 9.41 -25.86
N ASN A 176 5.23 10.50 -26.44
CA ASN A 176 5.96 11.50 -25.66
C ASN A 176 4.95 12.38 -24.92
N GLU A 177 5.20 12.62 -23.65
CA GLU A 177 4.33 13.37 -22.76
C GLU A 177 5.16 14.36 -21.94
N ILE A 178 4.53 15.48 -21.58
CA ILE A 178 5.09 16.50 -20.70
C ILE A 178 4.07 16.73 -19.59
N LEU A 179 4.49 16.54 -18.36
CA LEU A 179 3.69 16.83 -17.18
C LEU A 179 3.71 18.34 -16.90
N ASP A 180 2.60 18.85 -16.39
CA ASP A 180 2.45 20.28 -16.05
C ASP A 180 3.42 20.75 -14.97
N SER A 181 3.90 19.83 -14.13
CA SER A 181 4.92 20.10 -13.12
C SER A 181 5.88 18.92 -12.97
N ARG A 182 7.15 19.25 -12.72
CA ARG A 182 8.23 18.30 -12.40
C ARG A 182 8.04 17.56 -11.07
N GLU A 183 7.10 18.01 -10.23
CA GLU A 183 6.73 17.35 -8.98
C GLU A 183 5.75 16.20 -9.17
N MET A 184 5.08 16.17 -10.33
CA MET A 184 4.13 15.11 -10.63
C MET A 184 4.86 13.80 -10.92
N LEU A 185 4.37 12.73 -10.29
CA LEU A 185 4.76 11.38 -10.64
C LEU A 185 4.00 11.00 -11.92
N ALA A 186 4.73 10.66 -12.98
CA ALA A 186 4.18 10.17 -14.23
C ALA A 186 3.30 8.95 -14.01
N VAL A 187 3.66 8.05 -13.08
CA VAL A 187 2.81 6.90 -12.74
C VAL A 187 1.47 7.34 -12.15
N ASN A 188 1.46 8.39 -11.32
CA ASN A 188 0.23 8.87 -10.70
C ASN A 188 -0.68 9.60 -11.71
N THR A 189 -0.11 10.35 -12.64
CA THR A 189 -0.86 11.06 -13.70
C THR A 189 -1.36 10.07 -14.76
N LEU A 190 -0.46 9.28 -15.37
CA LEU A 190 -0.80 8.38 -16.46
C LEU A 190 -1.61 7.16 -15.98
N GLY A 191 -1.42 6.73 -14.74
CA GLY A 191 -2.13 5.62 -14.14
C GLY A 191 -3.63 5.86 -13.92
N GLN A 192 -4.11 7.10 -14.10
CA GLN A 192 -5.54 7.41 -14.09
C GLN A 192 -6.25 7.00 -15.39
N PHE A 193 -5.50 6.88 -16.50
CA PHE A 193 -6.08 6.51 -17.79
C PHE A 193 -6.11 4.99 -17.99
N ALA A 194 -7.28 4.46 -18.38
CA ALA A 194 -7.48 3.03 -18.63
C ALA A 194 -6.58 2.45 -19.74
N LYS A 195 -6.07 3.29 -20.65
CA LYS A 195 -5.13 2.90 -21.73
C LYS A 195 -3.76 2.44 -21.23
N HIS A 196 -3.43 2.64 -19.95
CA HIS A 196 -2.15 2.26 -19.34
C HIS A 196 -2.33 1.26 -18.18
N PRO A 197 -2.82 0.03 -18.43
CA PRO A 197 -3.27 -0.89 -17.37
C PRO A 197 -2.16 -1.27 -16.36
N TYR A 198 -0.89 -1.30 -16.78
CA TYR A 198 0.23 -1.62 -15.89
C TYR A 198 0.65 -0.43 -15.00
N VAL A 199 0.58 0.79 -15.55
CA VAL A 199 0.82 2.02 -14.79
C VAL A 199 -0.31 2.22 -13.77
N SER A 200 -1.56 2.04 -14.19
CA SER A 200 -2.73 2.00 -13.31
C SER A 200 -2.63 0.90 -12.25
N GLY A 201 -2.10 -0.27 -12.64
CA GLY A 201 -1.86 -1.39 -11.74
C GLY A 201 -0.93 -1.04 -10.59
N LEU A 202 0.23 -0.43 -10.90
CA LEU A 202 1.16 0.06 -9.87
C LEU A 202 0.53 1.13 -8.99
N ARG A 203 -0.11 2.13 -9.61
CA ARG A 203 -0.75 3.22 -8.87
C ARG A 203 -1.73 2.65 -7.85
N ARG A 204 -2.66 1.80 -8.30
CA ARG A 204 -3.65 1.14 -7.43
C ARG A 204 -2.96 0.30 -6.34
N PHE A 205 -1.89 -0.40 -6.68
CA PHE A 205 -1.15 -1.21 -5.71
C PHE A 205 -0.58 -0.35 -4.57
N ILE A 206 0.20 0.68 -4.89
CA ILE A 206 0.82 1.55 -3.89
C ILE A 206 -0.24 2.33 -3.09
N THR A 207 -1.30 2.84 -3.73
CA THR A 207 -2.36 3.58 -3.02
C THR A 207 -3.23 2.68 -2.14
N SER A 208 -3.20 1.36 -2.34
CA SER A 208 -3.93 0.38 -1.52
C SER A 208 -3.15 -0.15 -0.32
N TRP A 209 -1.94 0.36 -0.06
CA TRP A 209 -1.15 -0.04 1.10
C TRP A 209 -1.77 0.51 2.38
N TYR A 210 -1.95 -0.37 3.35
CA TYR A 210 -2.39 -0.02 4.70
C TYR A 210 -1.17 -0.03 5.63
N LEU A 211 -0.73 1.14 6.09
CA LEU A 211 0.42 1.24 6.99
C LEU A 211 -0.06 1.35 8.43
N SER A 212 0.02 0.23 9.16
CA SER A 212 -0.50 0.15 10.52
C SER A 212 0.31 0.97 11.52
N TYR A 213 -0.35 1.91 12.19
CA TYR A 213 0.10 2.60 13.40
C TYR A 213 -0.91 2.38 14.53
N LEU A 214 -1.58 1.22 14.53
CA LEU A 214 -2.67 0.89 15.45
C LEU A 214 -2.21 1.00 16.90
N THR A 215 -2.94 1.82 17.67
CA THR A 215 -2.79 1.88 19.12
C THR A 215 -4.11 1.49 19.78
N ALA A 216 -4.02 0.80 20.91
CA ALA A 216 -5.21 0.43 21.67
C ALA A 216 -5.97 1.68 22.12
N ASP A 217 -5.26 2.74 22.53
CA ASP A 217 -5.87 3.98 23.01
C ASP A 217 -6.68 4.71 21.94
N SER A 218 -6.19 4.74 20.69
CA SER A 218 -6.97 5.25 19.56
C SER A 218 -8.29 4.49 19.40
N ALA A 219 -8.25 3.16 19.47
CA ALA A 219 -9.44 2.30 19.31
C ALA A 219 -10.43 2.38 20.48
N ARG A 220 -10.04 2.93 21.64
CA ARG A 220 -10.92 3.14 22.80
C ARG A 220 -11.76 4.41 22.71
N SER A 221 -11.36 5.36 21.86
CA SER A 221 -12.00 6.67 21.79
C SER A 221 -13.36 6.55 21.10
N PRO A 222 -14.44 7.11 21.68
CA PRO A 222 -15.72 7.20 20.98
C PRO A 222 -15.54 7.95 19.66
N ALA A 223 -16.08 7.40 18.60
CA ALA A 223 -16.03 7.99 17.27
C ALA A 223 -17.40 8.58 16.92
N GLU A 224 -17.43 9.66 16.13
CA GLU A 224 -18.69 10.15 15.56
C GLU A 224 -19.32 9.07 14.68
N ALA A 225 -20.63 8.86 14.81
CA ALA A 225 -21.32 7.91 13.97
C ALA A 225 -21.27 8.32 12.50
N GLY A 226 -21.11 7.33 11.62
CA GLY A 226 -21.03 7.54 10.19
C GLY A 226 -20.47 6.32 9.48
N PRO A 227 -20.82 6.11 8.21
CA PRO A 227 -20.34 4.98 7.45
C PRO A 227 -18.84 5.13 7.23
N GLN A 228 -18.08 4.18 7.76
CA GLN A 228 -16.66 4.05 7.46
C GLN A 228 -16.38 2.58 7.16
N GLU A 229 -16.06 2.31 5.90
CA GLU A 229 -15.93 0.94 5.39
C GLU A 229 -14.59 0.32 5.79
N GLN A 230 -13.55 1.14 5.95
CA GLN A 230 -12.19 0.72 6.19
C GLN A 230 -11.67 1.24 7.52
N LEU A 231 -10.91 0.40 8.22
CA LEU A 231 -10.23 0.82 9.44
C LEU A 231 -9.17 1.87 9.12
N SER A 232 -9.08 2.90 9.95
CA SER A 232 -8.02 3.89 9.86
C SER A 232 -6.70 3.28 10.32
N THR A 233 -5.58 3.81 9.85
CA THR A 233 -4.24 3.33 10.23
C THR A 233 -3.95 3.41 11.73
N THR A 234 -4.70 4.25 12.46
CA THR A 234 -4.59 4.39 13.93
C THR A 234 -5.61 3.54 14.69
N GLY A 235 -6.70 3.12 14.03
CA GLY A 235 -7.80 2.35 14.61
C GLY A 235 -8.85 3.19 15.32
N ASN A 236 -8.79 4.52 15.22
CA ASN A 236 -9.71 5.44 15.91
C ASN A 236 -11.19 5.33 15.46
N ASN A 237 -11.47 4.65 14.35
CA ASN A 237 -12.80 4.43 13.81
C ASN A 237 -13.25 2.97 13.93
N LEU A 238 -12.63 2.17 14.81
CA LEU A 238 -12.94 0.74 14.93
C LEU A 238 -14.42 0.49 15.18
N ALA A 239 -15.08 1.31 16.01
CA ALA A 239 -16.52 1.22 16.25
C ALA A 239 -17.34 1.38 14.96
N ASN A 240 -17.01 2.36 14.11
CA ASN A 240 -17.67 2.58 12.82
C ASN A 240 -17.53 1.37 11.90
N VAL A 241 -16.34 0.77 11.83
CA VAL A 241 -16.11 -0.39 10.94
C VAL A 241 -16.83 -1.63 11.46
N ILE A 242 -16.86 -1.84 12.78
CA ILE A 242 -17.66 -2.93 13.36
C ILE A 242 -19.15 -2.73 13.09
N GLN A 243 -19.67 -1.51 13.18
CA GLN A 243 -21.04 -1.20 12.78
C GLN A 243 -21.26 -1.50 11.30
N TYR A 244 -20.38 -1.04 10.41
CA TYR A 244 -20.46 -1.31 8.97
C TYR A 244 -20.48 -2.80 8.66
N LEU A 245 -19.59 -3.58 9.28
CA LEU A 245 -19.55 -5.03 9.09
C LEU A 245 -20.81 -5.70 9.64
N LYS A 246 -21.35 -5.24 10.78
CA LYS A 246 -22.61 -5.75 11.35
C LYS A 246 -23.79 -5.52 10.41
N GLU A 247 -23.86 -4.36 9.78
CA GLU A 247 -24.97 -3.94 8.92
C GLU A 247 -24.87 -4.50 7.49
N GLN A 248 -23.68 -4.56 6.91
CA GLN A 248 -23.47 -4.86 5.49
C GLN A 248 -22.80 -6.22 5.21
N HIS A 249 -21.99 -6.73 6.14
CA HIS A 249 -21.21 -7.97 5.97
C HIS A 249 -21.24 -8.84 7.25
N PRO A 250 -22.42 -9.19 7.79
CA PRO A 250 -22.55 -9.83 9.10
C PRO A 250 -21.84 -11.19 9.17
N GLU A 251 -21.67 -11.87 8.04
CA GLU A 251 -20.89 -13.10 7.94
C GLU A 251 -19.39 -12.89 8.19
N ARG A 252 -18.83 -11.76 7.74
CA ARG A 252 -17.43 -11.39 8.01
C ARG A 252 -17.23 -11.06 9.48
N LEU A 253 -18.16 -10.30 10.07
CA LEU A 253 -18.11 -10.00 11.50
C LEU A 253 -18.15 -11.29 12.33
N LYS A 254 -19.04 -12.23 12.01
CA LYS A 254 -19.10 -13.53 12.68
C LYS A 254 -17.80 -14.32 12.56
N GLU A 255 -17.13 -14.28 11.40
CA GLU A 255 -15.84 -14.94 11.22
C GLU A 255 -14.74 -14.31 12.11
N ILE A 256 -14.70 -12.97 12.17
CA ILE A 256 -13.81 -12.23 13.08
C ILE A 256 -14.07 -12.61 14.53
N GLU A 257 -15.33 -12.60 14.97
CA GLU A 257 -15.73 -12.97 16.33
C GLU A 257 -15.32 -14.40 16.67
N GLN A 258 -15.56 -15.36 15.77
CA GLN A 258 -15.17 -16.76 15.98
C GLN A 258 -13.64 -16.92 16.16
N ILE A 259 -12.84 -16.18 15.40
CA ILE A 259 -11.37 -16.24 15.51
C ILE A 259 -10.91 -15.57 16.81
N LEU A 260 -11.55 -14.45 17.18
CA LEU A 260 -11.27 -13.72 18.41
C LEU A 260 -11.58 -14.58 19.64
N SER A 261 -12.76 -15.23 19.68
CA SER A 261 -13.19 -16.15 20.75
C SER A 261 -12.29 -17.38 20.90
N LYS A 262 -11.67 -17.87 19.81
CA LYS A 262 -10.71 -18.98 19.86
C LYS A 262 -9.39 -18.59 20.54
N ARG A 263 -9.05 -17.30 20.56
CA ARG A 263 -7.76 -16.78 21.06
C ARG A 263 -7.88 -16.09 22.40
N ILE A 264 -9.03 -15.48 22.68
CA ILE A 264 -9.32 -14.75 23.90
C ILE A 264 -10.39 -15.55 24.64
N PRO A 265 -10.01 -16.30 25.70
CA PRO A 265 -10.96 -17.05 26.49
C PRO A 265 -12.12 -16.15 26.92
N HIS A 266 -13.33 -16.67 26.85
CA HIS A 266 -14.58 -16.03 27.29
C HIS A 266 -15.16 -14.94 26.38
N LEU A 267 -14.42 -14.32 25.45
CA LEU A 267 -15.00 -13.35 24.52
C LEU A 267 -16.08 -14.01 23.63
N LYS A 268 -17.29 -13.44 23.58
CA LYS A 268 -18.43 -13.96 22.79
C LYS A 268 -18.72 -13.14 21.53
N SER A 269 -18.81 -11.83 21.65
CA SER A 269 -19.17 -10.94 20.53
C SER A 269 -18.60 -9.55 20.72
N VAL A 270 -18.56 -8.79 19.63
CA VAL A 270 -18.17 -7.38 19.61
C VAL A 270 -19.31 -6.57 19.03
N GLU A 271 -19.71 -5.52 19.74
CA GLU A 271 -20.88 -4.72 19.40
C GLU A 271 -20.47 -3.25 19.30
N SER A 272 -21.13 -2.50 18.42
CA SER A 272 -21.00 -1.04 18.33
C SER A 272 -22.38 -0.42 18.50
N ASP A 273 -22.55 0.34 19.57
CA ASP A 273 -23.82 0.95 19.95
C ASP A 273 -23.80 2.45 19.72
N LEU A 274 -24.92 2.97 19.21
CA LEU A 274 -25.13 4.41 19.07
C LEU A 274 -25.52 5.02 20.42
N MET A 275 -24.73 5.98 20.87
CA MET A 275 -24.98 6.77 22.07
C MET A 275 -25.98 7.90 21.76
N PRO A 276 -26.70 8.42 22.78
CA PRO A 276 -27.67 9.52 22.60
C PRO A 276 -27.06 10.81 22.02
N ASP A 277 -25.75 11.00 22.18
CA ASP A 277 -25.01 12.15 21.66
C ASP A 277 -24.50 11.95 20.22
N GLY A 278 -24.92 10.88 19.55
CA GLY A 278 -24.56 10.58 18.16
C GLY A 278 -23.20 9.91 17.98
N ARG A 279 -22.51 9.52 19.06
CA ARG A 279 -21.24 8.79 18.99
C ARG A 279 -21.44 7.29 19.02
N LEU A 280 -20.49 6.55 18.48
CA LEU A 280 -20.45 5.09 18.58
C LEU A 280 -19.56 4.65 19.74
N LEU A 281 -20.04 3.67 20.48
CA LEU A 281 -19.32 3.04 21.57
C LEU A 281 -19.07 1.57 21.26
N LEU A 282 -17.79 1.22 21.13
CA LEU A 282 -17.39 -0.17 21.00
C LEU A 282 -17.55 -0.89 22.35
N GLN A 283 -18.22 -2.04 22.31
CA GLN A 283 -18.45 -2.90 23.45
C GLN A 283 -18.00 -4.33 23.14
N ILE A 284 -17.51 -5.01 24.17
CA ILE A 284 -17.08 -6.41 24.09
C ILE A 284 -17.95 -7.21 25.04
N LYS A 285 -18.65 -8.20 24.51
CA LYS A 285 -19.41 -9.14 25.31
C LYS A 285 -18.52 -10.30 25.71
N ASP A 286 -18.29 -10.43 27.00
CA ASP A 286 -17.49 -11.48 27.59
C ASP A 286 -18.40 -12.47 28.35
N ALA A 287 -18.11 -13.76 28.25
CA ALA A 287 -18.99 -14.85 28.69
C ALA A 287 -19.44 -14.80 30.16
N PRO A 288 -18.60 -14.39 31.14
CA PRO A 288 -19.01 -14.33 32.54
C PRO A 288 -19.82 -13.08 32.89
N PHE A 289 -19.92 -12.08 32.01
CA PHE A 289 -20.67 -10.85 32.27
C PHE A 289 -22.04 -10.88 31.60
N GLU A 290 -23.10 -10.53 32.34
CA GLU A 290 -24.45 -10.40 31.78
C GLU A 290 -24.55 -9.24 30.77
N LYS A 291 -23.80 -8.16 31.01
CA LYS A 291 -23.74 -6.97 30.16
C LYS A 291 -22.38 -6.86 29.47
N PRO A 292 -22.33 -6.38 28.22
CA PRO A 292 -21.06 -6.07 27.57
C PRO A 292 -20.26 -5.01 28.34
N ILE A 293 -18.94 -5.11 28.27
CA ILE A 293 -18.03 -4.10 28.81
C ILE A 293 -17.62 -3.12 27.71
N GLN A 294 -17.43 -1.85 28.05
CA GLN A 294 -16.91 -0.86 27.10
C GLN A 294 -15.48 -1.23 26.70
N ALA A 295 -15.14 -1.04 25.43
CA ALA A 295 -13.80 -1.29 24.89
C ALA A 295 -12.69 -0.56 25.66
N LYS A 296 -12.98 0.58 26.29
CA LYS A 296 -12.04 1.29 27.16
C LYS A 296 -11.51 0.45 28.33
N PHE A 297 -12.24 -0.57 28.76
CA PHE A 297 -11.84 -1.50 29.82
C PHE A 297 -11.27 -2.81 29.28
N ALA A 298 -11.24 -3.00 27.96
CA ALA A 298 -10.66 -4.18 27.34
C ALA A 298 -9.13 -4.12 27.32
N SER A 299 -8.51 -5.29 27.33
CA SER A 299 -7.05 -5.40 27.23
C SER A 299 -6.55 -4.87 25.88
N ASP A 300 -5.36 -4.27 25.87
CA ASP A 300 -4.70 -3.79 24.64
C ASP A 300 -4.56 -4.90 23.58
N GLY A 301 -4.26 -6.13 24.02
CA GLY A 301 -4.13 -7.29 23.15
C GLY A 301 -5.44 -7.62 22.44
N THR A 302 -6.57 -7.53 23.15
CA THR A 302 -7.91 -7.74 22.59
C THR A 302 -8.21 -6.74 21.47
N LEU A 303 -8.00 -5.44 21.74
CA LEU A 303 -8.31 -4.39 20.77
C LEU A 303 -7.39 -4.44 19.55
N LYS A 304 -6.09 -4.69 19.74
CA LYS A 304 -5.16 -4.86 18.62
C LYS A 304 -5.52 -6.07 17.77
N MET A 305 -5.85 -7.20 18.40
CA MET A 305 -6.25 -8.40 17.67
C MET A 305 -7.54 -8.16 16.88
N LEU A 306 -8.55 -7.55 17.50
CA LEU A 306 -9.78 -7.16 16.82
C LEU A 306 -9.47 -6.25 15.63
N ALA A 307 -8.70 -5.18 15.82
CA ALA A 307 -8.32 -4.24 14.76
C ALA A 307 -7.60 -4.93 13.59
N TYR A 308 -6.61 -5.80 13.85
CA TYR A 308 -5.92 -6.54 12.77
C TYR A 308 -6.84 -7.54 12.07
N LEU A 309 -7.74 -8.22 12.79
CA LEU A 309 -8.74 -9.08 12.16
C LEU A 309 -9.69 -8.27 11.28
N THR A 310 -10.14 -7.10 11.74
CA THR A 310 -10.96 -6.18 10.94
C THR A 310 -10.28 -5.82 9.62
N VAL A 311 -8.98 -5.50 9.62
CA VAL A 311 -8.23 -5.20 8.39
C VAL A 311 -8.07 -6.44 7.50
N LEU A 312 -7.78 -7.61 8.09
CA LEU A 312 -7.54 -8.85 7.33
C LEU A 312 -8.82 -9.45 6.71
N TYR A 313 -9.96 -9.24 7.36
CA TYR A 313 -11.27 -9.75 6.95
C TYR A 313 -12.16 -8.69 6.30
N ASP A 314 -11.59 -7.51 5.99
CA ASP A 314 -12.24 -6.45 5.23
C ASP A 314 -12.80 -7.01 3.89
N PRO A 315 -14.00 -6.62 3.46
CA PRO A 315 -14.59 -7.07 2.20
C PRO A 315 -13.73 -6.72 0.96
N SER A 316 -12.94 -5.67 1.03
CA SER A 316 -12.00 -5.19 0.00
C SER A 316 -10.63 -4.92 0.64
N PRO A 317 -9.89 -5.98 1.05
CA PRO A 317 -8.73 -5.83 1.89
C PRO A 317 -7.57 -5.13 1.15
N PRO A 318 -6.72 -4.39 1.89
CA PRO A 318 -5.56 -3.74 1.32
C PRO A 318 -4.60 -4.77 0.70
N GLN A 319 -3.88 -4.37 -0.35
CA GLN A 319 -2.96 -5.28 -1.05
C GLN A 319 -1.64 -5.48 -0.29
N LEU A 320 -1.37 -4.63 0.69
CA LEU A 320 -0.24 -4.72 1.61
C LEU A 320 -0.66 -4.13 2.95
N ILE A 321 -0.28 -4.79 4.04
CA ILE A 321 -0.45 -4.37 5.45
C ILE A 321 0.94 -4.27 6.08
#